data_AF-A0A3S4KDS9-F1
#
_entry.id   AF-A0A3S4KDS9-F1
#
_cell.length_a   1.000
_cell.length_b   1.000
_cell.length_c   1.000
_cell.angle_alpha   90.00
_cell.angle_beta   90.00
_cell.angle_gamma   90.00
#
_symmetry.space_group_name_H-M   'P 1'
#
loop_
_entity.id
_entity.type
_entity.pdbx_description
1 polymer ?
#
loop_
_entity_poly.entity_id
_entity_poly.type
_entity_poly.pdbx_seq_one_letter_code
_entity_poly.pdbx_strand_id
1 'polypeptide(L)'
;MLYWLSGLTCNDENFTTKAGAQRIAAELGIALVMPDTSPRGDEAANDDGYDLGQGAGFYLNATEAPWAAHYRMYDYLRDELPALIRSEFSVGERCAVSGHSMGGHGALIMALKNPGRYASVSAFAPIVNPSQVPWGKKAFNAYLGADESAWHSWDSCALMQASRPEDAVPTLIDQGDNDPFLAGQLQRRYWRRSRGRRPGR
;
A
#
# COMPACT_ATOMS: atom_id res chain seq x y z
N MET A 1 -17.28 -0.16 0.02
CA MET A 1 -16.25 0.43 0.90
C MET A 1 -15.04 0.86 0.09
N LEU A 2 -14.33 1.89 0.54
CA LEU A 2 -13.02 2.27 0.02
C LEU A 2 -12.01 2.28 1.16
N TYR A 3 -10.97 1.44 1.05
CA TYR A 3 -9.82 1.48 1.94
C TYR A 3 -8.84 2.54 1.45
N TRP A 4 -8.44 3.46 2.32
CA TRP A 4 -7.40 4.44 2.06
C TRP A 4 -6.16 4.12 2.89
N LEU A 5 -5.05 3.86 2.22
CA LEU A 5 -3.76 3.59 2.85
C LEU A 5 -2.89 4.85 2.82
N SER A 6 -2.42 5.29 3.99
CA SER A 6 -1.65 6.52 4.13
C SER A 6 -0.14 6.31 3.93
N GLY A 7 0.59 7.42 3.74
CA GLY A 7 2.04 7.40 3.50
C GLY A 7 2.87 7.27 4.78
N LEU A 8 4.20 7.35 4.63
CA LEU A 8 5.12 7.46 5.75
C LEU A 8 4.70 8.57 6.72
N THR A 9 4.98 8.36 8.01
CA THR A 9 4.73 9.27 9.14
C THR A 9 3.28 9.64 9.43
N CYS A 10 2.33 9.18 8.60
CA CYS A 10 0.91 9.46 8.80
C CYS A 10 0.31 8.59 9.91
N ASN A 11 -0.82 9.06 10.44
CA ASN A 11 -1.79 8.28 11.21
C ASN A 11 -3.12 8.15 10.41
N ASP A 12 -4.18 7.73 11.08
CA ASP A 12 -5.56 7.63 10.56
C ASP A 12 -6.26 9.00 10.37
N GLU A 13 -5.69 10.09 10.90
CA GLU A 13 -6.29 11.42 10.84
C GLU A 13 -5.84 12.24 9.63
N ASN A 14 -4.63 12.00 9.08
CA ASN A 14 -4.06 12.82 8.01
C ASN A 14 -4.99 12.94 6.79
N PHE A 15 -5.47 11.80 6.28
CA PHE A 15 -6.38 11.80 5.12
C PHE A 15 -7.75 12.34 5.50
N THR A 16 -8.26 11.93 6.66
CA THR A 16 -9.54 12.37 7.21
C THR A 16 -9.63 13.89 7.26
N THR A 17 -8.59 14.57 7.72
CA THR A 17 -8.64 16.02 7.95
C THR A 17 -8.21 16.86 6.74
N LYS A 18 -7.42 16.31 5.81
CA LYS A 18 -6.76 17.10 4.75
C LYS A 18 -7.25 16.81 3.33
N ALA A 19 -7.85 15.64 3.08
CA ALA A 19 -8.23 15.24 1.72
C ALA A 19 -9.60 15.76 1.27
N GLY A 20 -10.49 16.10 2.21
CA GLY A 20 -11.87 16.53 1.90
C GLY A 20 -12.72 15.46 1.20
N ALA A 21 -12.37 14.18 1.36
CA ALA A 21 -12.99 13.06 0.66
C ALA A 21 -14.43 12.77 1.11
N GLN A 22 -14.81 13.21 2.32
CA GLN A 22 -16.11 12.93 2.93
C GLN A 22 -17.28 13.46 2.10
N ARG A 23 -17.12 14.63 1.46
CA ARG A 23 -18.18 15.22 0.63
C ARG A 23 -18.58 14.29 -0.51
N ILE A 24 -17.59 13.80 -1.27
CA ILE A 24 -17.82 12.90 -2.39
C ILE A 24 -18.21 11.50 -1.91
N ALA A 25 -17.62 11.02 -0.82
CA ALA A 25 -17.98 9.74 -0.24
C ALA A 25 -19.45 9.69 0.20
N ALA A 26 -19.95 10.77 0.82
CA ALA A 26 -21.36 10.90 1.19
C ALA A 26 -22.28 10.95 -0.04
N GLU A 27 -21.91 11.73 -1.06
CA GLU A 27 -22.67 11.84 -2.32
C GLU A 27 -22.81 10.48 -3.03
N LEU A 28 -21.76 9.65 -2.98
CA LEU A 28 -21.71 8.35 -3.66
C LEU A 28 -22.11 7.16 -2.78
N GLY A 29 -22.44 7.37 -1.50
CA GLY A 29 -22.76 6.29 -0.56
C GLY A 29 -21.58 5.34 -0.29
N ILE A 30 -20.36 5.87 -0.22
CA ILE A 30 -19.14 5.10 0.01
C ILE A 30 -18.67 5.25 1.45
N ALA A 31 -18.61 4.15 2.19
CA ALA A 31 -17.88 4.11 3.47
C ALA A 31 -16.37 4.17 3.23
N LEU A 32 -15.69 5.10 3.91
CA LEU A 32 -14.24 5.27 3.92
C LEU A 32 -13.63 4.55 5.12
N VAL A 33 -12.55 3.79 4.89
CA VAL A 33 -11.81 3.10 5.94
C VAL A 33 -10.35 3.57 5.86
N MET A 34 -9.85 4.18 6.94
CA MET A 34 -8.55 4.87 6.96
C MET A 34 -7.68 4.30 8.10
N PRO A 35 -7.10 3.11 7.93
CA PRO A 35 -6.25 2.50 8.96
C PRO A 35 -4.97 3.31 9.21
N ASP A 36 -4.39 3.12 10.38
CA ASP A 36 -3.02 3.56 10.68
C ASP A 36 -2.00 2.78 9.82
N THR A 37 -0.75 3.23 9.84
CA THR A 37 0.30 2.87 8.89
C THR A 37 1.30 1.84 9.42
N SER A 38 1.22 1.49 10.70
CA SER A 38 2.04 0.49 11.39
C SER A 38 1.37 0.03 12.68
N PRO A 39 1.83 -1.06 13.31
CA PRO A 39 1.62 -1.25 14.75
C PRO A 39 2.14 -0.03 15.54
N ARG A 40 1.57 0.20 16.72
CA ARG A 40 1.91 1.30 17.64
C ARG A 40 2.05 0.78 19.07
N GLY A 41 2.65 1.58 19.95
CA GLY A 41 2.84 1.29 21.36
C GLY A 41 4.26 0.82 21.70
N ASP A 42 4.59 0.79 23.00
CA ASP A 42 5.95 0.55 23.49
C ASP A 42 6.46 -0.87 23.23
N GLU A 43 5.54 -1.82 23.03
CA GLU A 43 5.86 -3.23 22.71
C GLU A 43 6.22 -3.43 21.23
N ALA A 44 5.81 -2.51 20.35
CA ALA A 44 6.13 -2.58 18.94
C ALA A 44 7.52 -1.97 18.68
N ALA A 45 8.42 -2.78 18.11
CA ALA A 45 9.75 -2.33 17.69
C ALA A 45 9.67 -1.04 16.86
N ASN A 46 10.66 -0.17 17.02
CA ASN A 46 10.69 1.12 16.34
C ASN A 46 12.11 1.51 15.89
N ASP A 47 12.21 2.52 15.03
CA ASP A 47 13.47 3.13 14.57
C ASP A 47 13.38 4.66 14.80
N ASP A 48 14.53 5.30 15.00
CA ASP A 48 14.59 6.77 15.12
C ASP A 48 14.34 7.47 13.76
N GLY A 49 14.58 6.76 12.65
CA GLY A 49 14.36 7.28 11.31
C GLY A 49 12.88 7.22 10.91
N TYR A 50 12.38 8.30 10.31
CA TYR A 50 10.99 8.42 9.86
C TYR A 50 10.55 7.38 8.80
N ASP A 51 11.51 6.71 8.18
CA ASP A 51 11.35 5.80 7.06
C ASP A 51 11.45 4.31 7.44
N LEU A 52 11.49 4.00 8.75
CA LEU A 52 11.44 2.65 9.30
C LEU A 52 10.69 2.64 10.63
N GLY A 53 10.10 1.50 11.02
CA GLY A 53 9.39 1.39 12.29
C GLY A 53 7.99 2.01 12.27
N GLN A 54 7.63 2.68 13.37
CA GLN A 54 6.28 3.20 13.58
C GLN A 54 6.00 4.37 12.62
N GLY A 55 4.86 4.32 11.92
CA GLY A 55 4.58 5.22 10.80
C GLY A 55 5.13 4.73 9.46
N ALA A 56 5.79 3.57 9.41
CA ALA A 56 6.51 3.06 8.25
C ALA A 56 6.38 1.53 8.08
N GLY A 57 5.17 0.99 8.24
CA GLY A 57 4.94 -0.46 8.18
C GLY A 57 5.05 -1.10 6.79
N PHE A 58 5.16 -0.31 5.72
CA PHE A 58 5.32 -0.75 4.32
C PHE A 58 4.27 -1.75 3.80
N TYR A 59 3.18 -1.97 4.53
CA TYR A 59 2.06 -2.84 4.15
C TYR A 59 2.45 -4.27 3.83
N LEU A 60 3.47 -4.79 4.52
CA LEU A 60 3.98 -6.15 4.39
C LEU A 60 3.80 -6.98 5.66
N ASN A 61 4.16 -8.26 5.59
CA ASN A 61 4.37 -9.11 6.76
C ASN A 61 5.87 -9.30 6.95
N ALA A 62 6.42 -8.73 8.01
CA ALA A 62 7.84 -8.87 8.35
C ALA A 62 8.17 -10.33 8.75
N THR A 63 9.36 -10.79 8.38
CA THR A 63 9.92 -12.10 8.73
C THR A 63 11.08 -11.99 9.71
N GLU A 64 11.78 -10.86 9.72
CA GLU A 64 12.94 -10.65 10.58
C GLU A 64 12.55 -10.17 11.98
N ALA A 65 13.26 -10.66 12.99
CA ALA A 65 13.18 -10.12 14.34
C ALA A 65 13.85 -8.73 14.43
N PRO A 66 13.36 -7.81 15.27
CA PRO A 66 12.19 -7.96 16.15
C PRO A 66 10.84 -7.69 15.46
N TRP A 67 10.85 -7.23 14.20
CA TRP A 67 9.70 -6.71 13.48
C TRP A 67 8.57 -7.74 13.29
N ALA A 68 8.92 -9.01 13.04
CA ALA A 68 7.97 -10.10 12.79
C ALA A 68 6.90 -10.29 13.88
N ALA A 69 7.16 -9.83 15.11
CA ALA A 69 6.21 -9.89 16.21
C ALA A 69 4.94 -9.06 15.97
N HIS A 70 5.07 -7.89 15.32
CA HIS A 70 3.97 -6.92 15.20
C HIS A 70 3.75 -6.36 13.79
N TYR A 71 4.76 -6.38 12.92
CA TYR A 71 4.69 -5.79 11.58
C TYR A 71 4.01 -6.74 10.58
N ARG A 72 2.72 -6.99 10.80
CA ARG A 72 1.86 -7.84 9.96
C ARG A 72 0.77 -7.04 9.24
N MET A 73 1.16 -5.88 8.72
CA MET A 73 0.23 -4.91 8.12
C MET A 73 -0.51 -5.47 6.91
N TYR A 74 0.11 -6.37 6.14
CA TYR A 74 -0.58 -7.02 5.02
C TYR A 74 -1.74 -7.91 5.49
N ASP A 75 -1.50 -8.79 6.47
CA ASP A 75 -2.57 -9.64 7.01
C ASP A 75 -3.65 -8.83 7.74
N TYR A 76 -3.25 -7.80 8.50
CA TYR A 76 -4.17 -6.88 9.17
C TYR A 76 -5.15 -6.26 8.17
N LEU A 77 -4.64 -5.72 7.06
CA LEU A 77 -5.48 -5.09 6.04
C LEU A 77 -6.23 -6.08 5.16
N ARG A 78 -5.65 -7.26 4.94
CA ARG A 78 -6.24 -8.29 4.10
C ARG A 78 -7.39 -8.96 4.82
N ASP A 79 -7.24 -9.36 6.08
CA ASP A 79 -8.19 -10.27 6.70
C ASP A 79 -8.83 -9.69 7.95
N GLU A 80 -8.03 -9.20 8.89
CA GLU A 80 -8.50 -8.79 10.22
C GLU A 80 -9.41 -7.56 10.16
N LEU A 81 -8.92 -6.46 9.61
CA LEU A 81 -9.66 -5.20 9.55
C LEU A 81 -10.95 -5.32 8.72
N PRO A 82 -10.95 -5.95 7.53
CA PRO A 82 -12.20 -6.17 6.80
C PRO A 82 -13.21 -7.03 7.55
N ALA A 83 -12.76 -8.04 8.30
CA ALA A 83 -13.64 -8.88 9.10
C ALA A 83 -14.28 -8.08 10.24
N LEU A 84 -13.48 -7.30 10.98
CA LEU A 84 -13.95 -6.42 12.05
C LEU A 84 -14.97 -5.39 11.53
N ILE A 85 -14.69 -4.74 10.40
CA ILE A 85 -15.62 -3.73 9.86
C ILE A 85 -16.96 -4.37 9.48
N ARG A 86 -16.94 -5.59 8.94
CA ARG A 86 -18.17 -6.31 8.58
C ARG A 86 -18.93 -6.81 9.81
N SER A 87 -18.30 -7.02 10.96
CA SER A 87 -19.00 -7.37 12.20
C SER A 87 -19.65 -6.15 12.85
N GLU A 88 -19.00 -4.99 12.79
CA GLU A 88 -19.44 -3.78 13.50
C GLU A 88 -20.35 -2.86 12.67
N PHE A 89 -20.23 -2.88 11.33
CA PHE A 89 -20.91 -1.93 10.46
C PHE A 89 -21.72 -2.61 9.35
N SER A 90 -22.86 -2.00 8.99
CA SER A 90 -23.68 -2.42 7.86
C SER A 90 -23.07 -1.97 6.53
N VAL A 91 -22.08 -2.72 6.04
CA VAL A 91 -21.35 -2.44 4.80
C VAL A 91 -21.49 -3.57 3.78
N GLY A 92 -21.54 -3.22 2.49
CA GLY A 92 -21.57 -4.21 1.41
C GLY A 92 -20.22 -4.88 1.16
N GLU A 93 -20.22 -6.01 0.45
CA GLU A 93 -19.01 -6.80 0.19
C GLU A 93 -18.04 -6.12 -0.78
N ARG A 94 -18.57 -5.31 -1.70
CA ARG A 94 -17.78 -4.64 -2.74
C ARG A 94 -16.83 -3.62 -2.12
N CYS A 95 -15.54 -3.79 -2.36
CA CYS A 95 -14.50 -2.89 -1.88
C CYS A 95 -13.53 -2.47 -2.98
N ALA A 96 -12.94 -1.29 -2.79
CA ALA A 96 -11.82 -0.77 -3.57
C ALA A 96 -10.70 -0.35 -2.60
N VAL A 97 -9.49 -0.20 -3.12
CA VAL A 97 -8.33 0.25 -2.33
C VAL A 97 -7.64 1.42 -3.00
N SER A 98 -7.26 2.42 -2.22
CA SER A 98 -6.51 3.58 -2.66
C SER A 98 -5.42 3.91 -1.65
N GLY A 99 -4.47 4.76 -2.02
CA GLY A 99 -3.50 5.26 -1.07
C GLY A 99 -2.50 6.25 -1.64
N HIS A 100 -1.67 6.80 -0.75
CA HIS A 100 -0.66 7.81 -1.07
C HIS A 100 0.76 7.35 -0.72
N SER A 101 1.73 7.53 -1.62
CA SER A 101 3.15 7.20 -1.39
C SER A 101 3.37 5.75 -0.95
N MET A 102 3.85 5.50 0.27
CA MET A 102 3.89 4.16 0.87
C MET A 102 2.51 3.49 0.88
N GLY A 103 1.43 4.23 1.11
CA GLY A 103 0.07 3.73 1.01
C GLY A 103 -0.37 3.44 -0.42
N GLY A 104 0.13 4.21 -1.39
CA GLY A 104 -0.08 3.91 -2.81
C GLY A 104 0.60 2.61 -3.22
N HIS A 105 1.81 2.36 -2.68
CA HIS A 105 2.47 1.07 -2.78
C HIS A 105 1.62 -0.05 -2.18
N GLY A 106 1.17 0.12 -0.94
CA GLY A 106 0.25 -0.79 -0.24
C GLY A 106 -0.98 -1.12 -1.07
N ALA A 107 -1.64 -0.11 -1.63
CA ALA A 107 -2.86 -0.28 -2.42
C ALA A 107 -2.61 -1.14 -3.67
N LEU A 108 -1.49 -0.90 -4.36
CA LEU A 108 -1.12 -1.67 -5.55
C LEU A 108 -0.79 -3.13 -5.20
N ILE A 109 -0.03 -3.39 -4.13
CA ILE A 109 0.29 -4.78 -3.74
C ILE A 109 -0.94 -5.52 -3.22
N MET A 110 -1.85 -4.84 -2.49
CA MET A 110 -3.10 -5.43 -2.04
C MET A 110 -3.93 -5.89 -3.24
N ALA A 111 -4.06 -5.04 -4.26
CA ALA A 111 -4.82 -5.37 -5.45
C ALA A 111 -4.17 -6.49 -6.29
N LEU A 112 -2.85 -6.44 -6.47
CA LEU A 112 -2.10 -7.42 -7.28
C LEU A 112 -2.01 -8.81 -6.64
N LYS A 113 -1.88 -8.88 -5.31
CA LYS A 113 -1.78 -10.16 -4.59
C LYS A 113 -3.14 -10.80 -4.31
N ASN A 114 -4.24 -10.09 -4.54
CA ASN A 114 -5.60 -10.55 -4.25
C ASN A 114 -6.53 -10.33 -5.47
N PRO A 115 -6.26 -11.00 -6.61
CA PRO A 115 -7.08 -10.85 -7.81
C PRO A 115 -8.55 -11.19 -7.52
N GLY A 116 -9.47 -10.40 -8.09
CA GLY A 116 -10.91 -10.54 -7.88
C GLY A 116 -11.45 -9.93 -6.58
N ARG A 117 -10.59 -9.59 -5.60
CA ARG A 117 -11.03 -9.04 -4.31
C ARG A 117 -11.45 -7.57 -4.38
N TYR A 118 -10.72 -6.76 -5.13
CA TYR A 118 -10.93 -5.31 -5.24
C TYR A 118 -11.58 -4.95 -6.57
N ALA A 119 -12.66 -4.18 -6.52
CA ALA A 119 -13.35 -3.70 -7.72
C ALA A 119 -12.53 -2.68 -8.52
N SER A 120 -11.64 -1.96 -7.84
CA SER A 120 -10.69 -1.03 -8.44
C SER A 120 -9.56 -0.72 -7.46
N VAL A 121 -8.44 -0.23 -8.01
CA VAL A 121 -7.32 0.32 -7.26
C VAL A 121 -6.95 1.70 -7.79
N SER A 122 -6.63 2.65 -6.91
CA SER A 122 -5.99 3.89 -7.31
C SER A 122 -4.80 4.24 -6.41
N ALA A 123 -3.92 5.12 -6.85
CA ALA A 123 -2.83 5.60 -6.02
C ALA A 123 -2.41 7.03 -6.37
N PHE A 124 -2.05 7.78 -5.34
CA PHE A 124 -1.43 9.10 -5.44
C PHE A 124 0.06 8.97 -5.14
N ALA A 125 0.90 9.38 -6.08
CA ALA A 125 2.35 9.39 -5.92
C ALA A 125 2.94 8.06 -5.34
N PRO A 126 2.56 6.87 -5.84
CA PRO A 126 2.96 5.60 -5.22
C PRO A 126 4.47 5.30 -5.34
N ILE A 127 5.02 4.62 -4.34
CA ILE A 127 6.32 3.93 -4.45
C ILE A 127 6.10 2.66 -5.29
N VAL A 128 6.40 2.69 -6.59
CA VAL A 128 6.04 1.56 -7.48
C VAL A 128 7.10 0.48 -7.60
N ASN A 129 8.34 0.74 -7.17
CA ASN A 129 9.49 -0.15 -7.35
C ASN A 129 10.39 -0.16 -6.09
N PRO A 130 9.82 -0.48 -4.91
CA PRO A 130 10.49 -0.34 -3.61
C PRO A 130 11.82 -1.11 -3.52
N SER A 131 11.96 -2.26 -4.20
CA SER A 131 13.20 -3.03 -4.21
C SER A 131 14.40 -2.27 -4.81
N GLN A 132 14.14 -1.20 -5.57
CA GLN A 132 15.16 -0.45 -6.31
C GLN A 132 15.38 0.98 -5.79
N VAL A 133 14.75 1.38 -4.69
CA VAL A 133 14.84 2.75 -4.16
C VAL A 133 15.21 2.78 -2.68
N PRO A 134 15.85 3.85 -2.17
CA PRO A 134 16.40 3.87 -0.81
C PRO A 134 15.39 3.53 0.28
N TRP A 135 14.17 4.09 0.24
CA TRP A 135 13.16 3.80 1.27
C TRP A 135 12.77 2.33 1.29
N GLY A 136 12.48 1.74 0.12
CA GLY A 136 12.09 0.35 0.04
C GLY A 136 13.24 -0.60 0.35
N LYS A 137 14.48 -0.29 -0.05
CA LYS A 137 15.66 -1.09 0.32
C LYS A 137 15.91 -1.11 1.83
N LYS A 138 15.81 0.04 2.50
CA LYS A 138 15.93 0.11 3.98
C LYS A 138 14.84 -0.74 4.65
N ALA A 139 13.59 -0.50 4.28
CA ALA A 139 12.45 -1.21 4.86
C ALA A 139 12.48 -2.72 4.60
N PHE A 140 12.74 -3.15 3.36
CA PHE A 140 12.77 -4.56 3.01
C PHE A 140 13.95 -5.29 3.62
N ASN A 141 15.13 -4.67 3.68
CA ASN A 141 16.26 -5.28 4.36
C ASN A 141 15.98 -5.49 5.86
N ALA A 142 15.38 -4.50 6.52
CA ALA A 142 15.03 -4.59 7.94
C ALA A 142 13.90 -5.61 8.21
N TYR A 143 12.83 -5.60 7.41
CA TYR A 143 11.64 -6.41 7.67
C TYR A 143 11.69 -7.81 7.07
N LEU A 144 12.37 -8.00 5.93
CA LEU A 144 12.36 -9.24 5.14
C LEU A 144 13.75 -9.88 5.03
N GLY A 145 14.80 -9.20 5.52
CA GLY A 145 16.17 -9.68 5.47
C GLY A 145 16.90 -9.34 4.18
N ALA A 146 18.15 -9.81 4.09
CA ALA A 146 19.08 -9.48 3.00
C ALA A 146 18.82 -10.23 1.69
N ASP A 147 17.93 -11.23 1.68
CA ASP A 147 17.57 -11.94 0.46
C ASP A 147 16.63 -11.08 -0.41
N GLU A 148 17.20 -10.35 -1.37
CA GLU A 148 16.45 -9.51 -2.30
C GLU A 148 15.43 -10.30 -3.13
N SER A 149 15.57 -11.63 -3.26
CA SER A 149 14.61 -12.44 -4.00
C SER A 149 13.23 -12.46 -3.31
N ALA A 150 13.20 -12.39 -1.98
CA ALA A 150 11.98 -12.32 -1.18
C ALA A 150 11.23 -10.99 -1.39
N TRP A 151 11.95 -9.92 -1.74
CA TRP A 151 11.39 -8.58 -1.89
C TRP A 151 10.45 -8.47 -3.09
N HIS A 152 10.63 -9.28 -4.14
CA HIS A 152 9.77 -9.28 -5.31
C HIS A 152 8.30 -9.56 -4.98
N SER A 153 8.05 -10.34 -3.92
CA SER A 153 6.69 -10.62 -3.46
C SER A 153 5.98 -9.41 -2.83
N TRP A 154 6.73 -8.34 -2.57
CA TRP A 154 6.30 -7.08 -1.98
C TRP A 154 6.61 -5.89 -2.87
N ASP A 155 6.98 -6.08 -4.14
CA ASP A 155 7.27 -4.98 -5.08
C ASP A 155 6.16 -4.87 -6.14
N SER A 156 5.51 -3.71 -6.23
CA SER A 156 4.38 -3.51 -7.14
C SER A 156 4.77 -3.69 -8.62
N CYS A 157 5.98 -3.29 -9.03
CA CYS A 157 6.46 -3.50 -10.40
C CYS A 157 6.74 -4.97 -10.67
N ALA A 158 7.38 -5.68 -9.74
CA ALA A 158 7.64 -7.11 -9.88
C ALA A 158 6.34 -7.92 -9.93
N LEU A 159 5.39 -7.63 -9.02
CA LEU A 159 4.07 -8.26 -9.00
C LEU A 159 3.27 -7.97 -10.28
N MET A 160 3.30 -6.74 -10.81
CA MET A 160 2.63 -6.42 -12.07
C MET A 160 3.21 -7.22 -13.24
N GLN A 161 4.54 -7.44 -13.28
CA GLN A 161 5.18 -8.25 -14.32
C GLN A 161 4.82 -9.74 -14.21
N ALA A 162 4.65 -10.24 -12.98
CA ALA A 162 4.22 -11.62 -12.72
C ALA A 162 2.70 -11.84 -12.87
N SER A 163 1.89 -10.78 -12.85
CA SER A 163 0.43 -10.85 -12.94
C SER A 163 -0.06 -11.31 -14.31
N ARG A 164 -1.19 -12.03 -14.33
CA ARG A 164 -1.82 -12.46 -15.58
C ARG A 164 -2.83 -11.44 -16.09
N PRO A 165 -3.13 -11.39 -17.39
CA PRO A 165 -4.14 -10.48 -17.93
C PRO A 165 -5.54 -10.64 -17.33
N GLU A 166 -5.94 -11.87 -16.99
CA GLU A 166 -7.21 -12.20 -16.34
C GLU A 166 -7.33 -11.66 -14.91
N ASP A 167 -6.19 -11.42 -14.25
CA ASP A 167 -6.10 -10.85 -12.90
C ASP A 167 -6.17 -9.31 -12.90
N ALA A 168 -6.33 -8.69 -14.08
CA ALA A 168 -6.27 -7.24 -14.22
C ALA A 168 -7.43 -6.54 -13.51
N VAL A 169 -7.07 -5.67 -12.57
CA VAL A 169 -7.98 -4.76 -11.87
C VAL A 169 -7.90 -3.36 -12.50
N PRO A 170 -9.02 -2.60 -12.63
CA PRO A 170 -8.97 -1.20 -13.04
C PRO A 170 -8.03 -0.40 -12.12
N THR A 171 -7.01 0.22 -12.71
CA THR A 171 -5.98 0.98 -11.96
C THR A 171 -5.84 2.41 -12.45
N LEU A 172 -5.89 3.36 -11.53
CA LEU A 172 -5.58 4.78 -11.76
C LEU A 172 -4.36 5.21 -10.92
N ILE A 173 -3.41 5.94 -11.52
CA ILE A 173 -2.27 6.51 -10.79
C ILE A 173 -2.12 7.98 -11.16
N ASP A 174 -2.22 8.84 -10.15
CA ASP A 174 -1.92 10.27 -10.25
C ASP A 174 -0.57 10.57 -9.62
N GLN A 175 0.19 11.46 -10.26
CA GLN A 175 1.55 11.81 -9.85
C GLN A 175 1.83 13.26 -10.24
N GLY A 176 2.16 14.08 -9.26
CA GLY A 176 2.71 15.42 -9.49
C GLY A 176 4.09 15.32 -10.15
N ASP A 177 4.33 16.13 -11.16
CA ASP A 177 5.60 16.23 -11.88
C ASP A 177 6.68 16.98 -11.08
N ASN A 178 6.27 17.90 -10.21
CA ASN A 178 7.13 18.63 -9.27
C ASN A 178 7.28 17.94 -7.89
N ASP A 179 6.97 16.66 -7.80
CA ASP A 179 7.16 15.89 -6.57
C ASP A 179 8.67 15.64 -6.33
N PRO A 180 9.25 16.11 -5.20
CA PRO A 180 10.69 15.98 -4.94
C PRO A 180 11.15 14.52 -4.79
N PHE A 181 10.23 13.58 -4.49
CA PHE A 181 10.53 12.16 -4.35
C PHE A 181 10.36 11.37 -5.65
N LEU A 182 9.87 12.00 -6.73
CA LEU A 182 9.52 11.33 -7.99
C LEU A 182 10.67 10.49 -8.56
N ALA A 183 11.86 11.09 -8.66
CA ALA A 183 13.01 10.43 -9.27
C ALA A 183 13.69 9.42 -8.33
N GLY A 184 13.79 9.77 -7.04
CA GLY A 184 14.54 9.01 -6.04
C GLY A 184 13.78 7.85 -5.41
N GLN A 185 12.45 7.95 -5.29
CA GLN A 185 11.64 7.01 -4.53
C GLN A 185 10.44 6.48 -5.31
N LEU A 186 9.66 7.35 -5.96
CA LEU A 186 8.35 6.95 -6.47
C LEU A 186 8.42 6.20 -7.81
N GLN A 187 9.32 6.65 -8.70
CA GLN A 187 9.69 5.91 -9.91
C GLN A 187 8.50 5.56 -10.84
N ARG A 188 7.45 6.39 -10.92
CA ARG A 188 6.23 6.16 -11.76
C ARG A 188 6.51 5.64 -13.17
N ARG A 189 7.60 6.07 -13.81
CA ARG A 189 7.98 5.62 -15.16
C ARG A 189 8.13 4.10 -15.29
N TYR A 190 8.53 3.40 -14.23
CA TYR A 190 8.73 1.95 -14.24
C TYR A 190 7.40 1.19 -14.21
N TRP A 191 6.37 1.71 -13.53
CA TRP A 191 5.03 1.14 -13.56
C TRP A 191 4.47 1.04 -14.99
N ARG A 192 4.59 2.11 -15.78
CA ARG A 192 4.15 2.11 -17.19
C ARG A 192 4.87 1.06 -18.02
N ARG A 193 6.18 0.88 -17.81
CA ARG A 193 6.98 -0.14 -18.51
C ARG A 193 6.56 -1.56 -18.11
N SER A 194 6.30 -1.79 -16.82
CA SER A 194 5.79 -3.08 -16.32
C SER A 194 4.42 -3.43 -16.91
N ARG A 195 3.55 -2.45 -17.17
CA ARG A 195 2.30 -2.66 -17.92
C ARG A 195 2.52 -2.90 -19.42
N GLY A 196 3.45 -2.17 -20.03
CA GLY A 196 3.67 -2.15 -21.49
C GLY A 196 4.48 -3.30 -22.06
N ARG A 197 5.09 -4.16 -21.23
CA ARG A 197 5.76 -5.40 -21.69
C ARG A 197 4.79 -6.56 -21.99
N ARG A 198 3.47 -6.31 -21.97
CA ARG A 198 2.46 -7.29 -22.38
C ARG A 198 2.43 -7.36 -23.92
N PRO A 199 2.66 -8.52 -24.54
CA PRO A 199 2.47 -8.66 -25.98
C PRO A 199 0.99 -8.46 -26.30
N GLY A 200 0.69 -7.55 -27.23
CA GLY A 200 -0.64 -7.39 -27.82
C GLY A 200 -1.59 -6.43 -27.10
N ARG A 201 -1.38 -5.12 -27.28
CA ARG A 201 -2.44 -4.15 -27.61
C ARG A 201 -1.86 -3.08 -28.52
#